data_AF-F4GTS5-F1
#
_entry.id   AF-F4GTS5-F1
#
_cell.length_a   1.000
_cell.length_b   1.000
_cell.length_c   1.000
_cell.angle_alpha   90.00
_cell.angle_beta   90.00
_cell.angle_gamma   90.00
#
_symmetry.space_group_name_H-M   'P 1'
#
loop_
_entity.id
_entity.type
_entity.pdbx_description
1 polymer ?
#
loop_
_entity_poly.entity_id
_entity_poly.type
_entity_poly.pdbx_seq_one_letter_code
_entity_poly.pdbx_strand_id
1 'polypeptide(L)'
;MNLNFNTIIQAAAPRLGTAVQNVEKDFWVCWTLDALFNGMPSDGPRLLFKGGTSLSKAYGLISRFSEDIDITVFRADIGEPAETAELEALSGNQRRRPTDAAVLVSHRNSHAW
;
A
#
# COMPACT_ATOMS: atom_id res chain seq x y z
N MET A 1 31.57 11.65 -8.44
CA MET A 1 31.12 10.44 -7.70
C MET A 1 29.74 10.10 -8.24
N ASN A 2 29.58 8.99 -8.95
CA ASN A 2 28.25 8.60 -9.46
C ASN A 2 27.44 8.03 -8.30
N LEU A 3 26.54 8.85 -7.75
CA LEU A 3 25.53 8.39 -6.80
C LEU A 3 24.56 7.50 -7.57
N ASN A 4 24.51 6.22 -7.21
CA ASN A 4 23.46 5.31 -7.65
C ASN A 4 22.60 4.90 -6.45
N PHE A 5 21.43 4.33 -6.73
CA PHE A 5 20.45 3.93 -5.72
C PHE A 5 21.07 3.07 -4.61
N ASN A 6 21.89 2.07 -4.99
CA ASN A 6 22.56 1.18 -4.03
C ASN A 6 23.48 1.94 -3.06
N THR A 7 24.24 2.92 -3.53
CA THR A 7 25.08 3.76 -2.66
C THR A 7 24.25 4.57 -1.67
N ILE A 8 23.07 5.05 -2.08
CA ILE A 8 22.19 5.85 -1.22
C ILE A 8 21.59 4.99 -0.09
N ILE A 9 21.02 3.83 -0.43
CA ILE A 9 20.39 2.96 0.57
C ILE A 9 21.43 2.37 1.55
N GLN A 10 22.65 2.08 1.08
CA GLN A 10 23.76 1.65 1.93
C GLN A 10 24.19 2.73 2.93
N ALA A 11 24.21 4.00 2.51
CA ALA A 11 24.57 5.12 3.38
C ALA A 11 23.44 5.48 4.38
N ALA A 12 22.18 5.27 4.00
CA ALA A 12 21.01 5.59 4.83
C ALA A 12 20.77 4.56 5.94
N ALA A 13 20.95 3.28 5.66
CA ALA A 13 20.70 2.18 6.59
C ALA A 13 21.31 2.36 7.99
N PRO A 14 22.62 2.66 8.17
CA PRO A 14 23.20 2.86 9.49
C PRO A 14 22.66 4.11 10.20
N ARG A 15 22.28 5.15 9.45
CA ARG A 15 21.71 6.40 10.02
C ARG A 15 20.30 6.18 10.54
N LEU A 16 19.56 5.29 9.90
CA LEU A 16 18.20 4.90 10.27
C LEU A 16 18.16 3.72 11.25
N GLY A 17 19.30 3.13 11.58
CA GLY A 17 19.39 1.99 12.51
C GLY A 17 18.66 0.73 12.00
N THR A 18 18.65 0.49 10.68
CA THR A 18 17.92 -0.62 10.06
C THR A 18 18.75 -1.32 8.98
N ALA A 19 18.29 -2.47 8.51
CA ALA A 19 18.93 -3.21 7.42
C ALA A 19 18.78 -2.47 6.08
N VAL A 20 19.77 -2.56 5.19
CA VAL A 20 19.74 -1.93 3.84
C VAL A 20 18.48 -2.33 3.07
N GLN A 21 18.09 -3.59 3.18
CA GLN A 21 16.90 -4.17 2.55
C GLN A 21 15.62 -3.47 3.05
N ASN A 22 15.56 -3.09 4.33
CA ASN A 22 14.40 -2.37 4.86
C ASN A 22 14.34 -0.95 4.30
N VAL A 23 15.47 -0.27 4.10
CA VAL A 23 15.50 1.06 3.47
C VAL A 23 15.01 0.99 2.03
N GLU A 24 15.48 0.00 1.26
CA GLU A 24 15.05 -0.21 -0.11
C GLU A 24 13.54 -0.46 -0.21
N LYS A 25 13.03 -1.37 0.62
CA LYS A 25 11.60 -1.66 0.64
C LYS A 25 10.77 -0.45 1.09
N ASP A 26 11.23 0.29 2.10
CA ASP A 26 10.58 1.50 2.57
C ASP A 26 10.50 2.58 1.48
N PHE A 27 11.57 2.71 0.68
CA PHE A 27 11.61 3.58 -0.48
C PHE A 27 10.54 3.18 -1.51
N TRP A 28 10.48 1.90 -1.88
CA TRP A 28 9.49 1.42 -2.85
C TRP A 28 8.04 1.58 -2.36
N VAL A 29 7.79 1.41 -1.05
CA VAL A 29 6.48 1.69 -0.46
C VAL A 29 6.11 3.16 -0.62
N CYS A 30 6.99 4.08 -0.21
CA CYS A 30 6.72 5.52 -0.30
C CYS A 30 6.56 5.98 -1.76
N TRP A 31 7.40 5.47 -2.66
CA TRP A 31 7.32 5.78 -4.08
C TRP A 31 6.03 5.27 -4.72
N THR A 32 5.58 4.06 -4.37
CA THR A 32 4.32 3.49 -4.86
C THR A 32 3.13 4.32 -4.36
N LEU A 33 3.13 4.72 -3.09
CA LEU A 33 2.08 5.59 -2.54
C LEU A 33 2.06 6.95 -3.25
N ASP A 34 3.22 7.55 -3.52
CA ASP A 34 3.31 8.80 -4.27
C ASP A 34 2.76 8.66 -5.69
N ALA A 35 3.14 7.59 -6.40
CA ALA A 35 2.63 7.31 -7.74
C ALA A 35 1.11 7.13 -7.75
N LEU A 36 0.54 6.44 -6.75
CA LEU A 36 -0.90 6.18 -6.65
C LEU A 36 -1.71 7.40 -6.24
N PHE A 37 -1.23 8.22 -5.30
CA PHE A 37 -2.03 9.31 -4.73
C PHE A 37 -1.70 10.69 -5.29
N ASN A 38 -0.49 10.90 -5.82
CA ASN A 38 -0.05 12.17 -6.41
C ASN A 38 0.26 12.06 -7.91
N GLY A 39 0.62 10.86 -8.39
CA GLY A 39 0.99 10.63 -9.80
C GLY A 39 -0.17 10.28 -10.73
N MET A 40 -1.33 9.89 -10.20
CA MET A 40 -2.48 9.52 -11.02
C MET A 40 -3.18 10.76 -11.62
N PRO A 41 -3.76 10.63 -12.84
CA PRO A 41 -4.66 11.63 -13.40
C PRO A 41 -5.83 11.96 -12.47
N SER A 42 -6.33 13.19 -12.54
CA SER A 42 -7.45 13.66 -11.70
C SER A 42 -8.78 12.93 -11.97
N ASP A 43 -8.91 12.31 -13.15
CA ASP A 43 -10.04 11.46 -13.55
C ASP A 43 -9.79 9.96 -13.29
N GLY A 44 -8.68 9.62 -12.63
CA GLY A 44 -8.40 8.26 -12.16
C GLY A 44 -9.36 7.82 -11.05
N PRO A 45 -9.38 6.51 -10.73
CA PRO A 45 -10.27 5.99 -9.71
C PRO A 45 -9.88 6.50 -8.32
N ARG A 46 -10.86 6.70 -7.45
CA ARG A 46 -10.59 7.03 -6.05
C ARG A 46 -9.96 5.82 -5.38
N LEU A 47 -8.96 6.12 -4.55
CA LEU A 47 -8.20 5.15 -3.77
C LEU A 47 -8.32 5.46 -2.28
N LEU A 48 -8.30 4.41 -1.46
CA LEU A 48 -8.20 4.51 -0.01
C LEU A 48 -7.02 3.67 0.47
N PHE A 49 -6.05 4.31 1.12
CA PHE A 49 -4.95 3.63 1.79
C PHE A 49 -5.37 3.22 3.20
N LYS A 50 -5.25 1.92 3.51
CA LYS A 50 -5.70 1.35 4.79
C LYS A 50 -4.67 0.36 5.35
N GLY A 51 -5.07 -0.36 6.39
CA GLY A 51 -4.26 -1.43 6.97
C GLY A 51 -3.14 -0.93 7.87
N GLY A 52 -2.28 -1.87 8.30
CA GLY A 52 -1.22 -1.59 9.27
C GLY A 52 -0.18 -0.58 8.76
N THR A 53 0.12 -0.60 7.47
CA THR A 53 1.07 0.33 6.86
C THR A 53 0.54 1.76 6.83
N SER A 54 -0.77 1.97 6.70
CA SER A 54 -1.36 3.32 6.83
C SER A 54 -1.20 3.88 8.25
N LEU A 55 -1.35 3.03 9.27
CA LEU A 55 -1.18 3.41 10.67
C LEU A 55 0.26 3.83 10.99
N SER A 56 1.26 3.15 10.41
CA SER A 56 2.66 3.55 10.58
C SER A 56 3.04 4.76 9.73
N LYS A 57 2.67 4.79 8.44
CA LYS A 57 3.13 5.81 7.48
C LYS A 57 2.40 7.14 7.55
N ALA A 58 1.09 7.13 7.72
CA ALA A 58 0.30 8.37 7.75
C ALA A 58 0.14 8.92 9.18
N TYR A 59 0.12 8.04 10.18
CA TYR A 59 -0.23 8.43 11.56
C TYR A 59 0.87 8.17 12.59
N GLY A 60 1.93 7.43 12.27
CA GLY A 60 3.00 7.11 13.22
C GLY A 60 2.55 6.32 14.45
N LEU A 61 1.40 5.62 14.38
CA LEU A 61 0.76 4.97 15.53
C LEU A 61 1.40 3.64 15.93
N ILE A 62 2.13 3.01 15.01
CA ILE A 62 2.85 1.76 15.26
C ILE A 62 4.27 1.86 14.71
N SER A 63 5.22 1.28 15.45
CA SER A 63 6.65 1.26 15.09
C SER A 63 7.09 -0.14 14.69
N ARG A 64 6.64 -0.60 13.52
CA ARG A 64 7.13 -1.81 12.86
C ARG A 64 7.39 -1.53 11.39
N PHE A 65 8.43 -2.16 10.85
CA PHE A 65 8.62 -2.18 9.41
C PHE A 65 7.44 -2.92 8.74
N SER A 66 6.93 -2.37 7.65
CA SER A 66 5.80 -2.94 6.89
C SER A 66 6.00 -2.63 5.42
N GLU A 67 6.16 -3.67 4.61
CA GLU A 67 6.32 -3.59 3.15
C GLU A 67 4.98 -3.63 2.41
N ASP A 68 3.96 -4.25 3.03
CA ASP A 68 2.64 -4.44 2.40
C ASP A 68 1.92 -3.10 2.21
N ILE A 69 1.22 -2.93 1.08
CA ILE A 69 0.36 -1.76 0.81
C ILE A 69 -1.07 -2.23 0.59
N ASP A 70 -1.96 -1.93 1.53
CA ASP A 70 -3.39 -2.22 1.41
C ASP A 70 -4.12 -1.03 0.78
N ILE A 71 -4.49 -1.15 -0.50
CA ILE A 71 -5.27 -0.14 -1.23
C ILE A 71 -6.67 -0.68 -1.51
N THR A 72 -7.69 0.16 -1.29
CA THR A 72 -9.06 -0.07 -1.76
C THR A 72 -9.37 0.86 -2.92
N VAL A 73 -9.95 0.30 -3.99
CA VAL A 73 -10.48 1.06 -5.13
C VAL A 73 -11.99 1.16 -4.98
N PHE A 74 -12.56 2.33 -5.22
CA PHE A 74 -14.01 2.52 -5.12
C PHE A 74 -14.71 1.83 -6.29
N ARG A 75 -15.69 0.95 -5.99
CA ARG A 75 -16.33 0.10 -7.01
C ARG A 75 -17.03 0.88 -8.13
N ALA A 76 -17.64 2.02 -7.80
CA ALA A 76 -18.29 2.89 -8.78
C ALA A 76 -17.30 3.39 -9.85
N ASP A 77 -16.04 3.57 -9.47
CA ASP A 77 -14.99 4.12 -10.34
C ASP A 77 -14.38 3.04 -11.26
N ILE A 78 -14.74 1.78 -11.05
CA ILE A 78 -14.37 0.63 -11.89
C ILE A 78 -15.60 -0.01 -12.59
N GLY A 79 -16.73 0.70 -12.64
CA GLY A 79 -17.94 0.25 -13.34
C GLY A 79 -18.78 -0.79 -12.60
N GLU A 80 -18.53 -0.99 -11.31
CA GLU A 80 -19.20 -2.02 -10.47
C GLU A 80 -19.94 -1.39 -9.27
N PRO A 81 -20.79 -0.36 -9.46
CA PRO A 81 -21.45 0.30 -8.34
C PRO A 81 -22.30 -0.69 -7.54
N ALA A 82 -22.37 -0.49 -6.23
CA ALA A 82 -23.22 -1.30 -5.37
C ALA A 82 -23.85 -0.43 -4.30
N GLU A 83 -25.14 -0.66 -4.07
CA GLU A 83 -25.90 0.01 -3.01
C GLU A 83 -25.53 -0.57 -1.65
N THR A 84 -25.52 0.27 -0.62
CA THR A 84 -25.21 -0.16 0.76
C THR A 84 -26.15 -1.26 1.23
N ALA A 85 -27.45 -1.15 0.92
CA ALA A 85 -28.45 -2.16 1.25
C ALA A 85 -28.17 -3.52 0.58
N GLU A 86 -27.66 -3.52 -0.65
CA GLU A 86 -27.30 -4.74 -1.38
C GLU A 86 -26.08 -5.41 -0.75
N LEU A 87 -25.07 -4.61 -0.35
CA LEU A 87 -23.87 -5.10 0.34
C LEU A 87 -24.20 -5.67 1.73
N GLU A 88 -25.14 -5.05 2.45
CA GLU A 88 -25.59 -5.51 3.76
C GLU A 88 -26.36 -6.83 3.68
N ALA A 89 -27.09 -7.06 2.58
CA ALA A 89 -27.79 -8.32 2.32
C ALA A 89 -26.84 -9.51 2.00
N LEU A 90 -25.58 -9.25 1.64
CA LEU A 90 -24.59 -10.30 1.41
C LEU A 90 -24.16 -10.96 2.72
N SER A 91 -24.07 -12.30 2.73
CA SER A 91 -23.47 -13.04 3.85
C SER A 91 -21.97 -12.71 4.02
N GLY A 92 -21.40 -12.91 5.20
CA GLY A 92 -19.99 -12.58 5.47
C GLY A 92 -18.98 -13.20 4.48
N ASN A 93 -19.26 -14.41 3.95
CA ASN A 93 -18.46 -15.04 2.90
C ASN A 93 -18.72 -14.46 1.49
N GLN A 94 -19.93 -13.96 1.23
CA GLN A 94 -20.24 -13.21 0.01
C GLN A 94 -19.62 -11.81 0.01
N ARG A 95 -19.50 -11.14 1.18
CA ARG A 95 -18.85 -9.82 1.30
C ARG A 95 -17.34 -9.86 1.01
N ARG A 96 -16.68 -11.01 1.19
CA ARG A 96 -15.25 -11.17 0.87
C ARG A 96 -14.97 -11.13 -0.64
N ARG A 97 -15.88 -11.68 -1.47
CA ARG A 97 -15.70 -11.75 -2.93
C ARG A 97 -15.63 -10.38 -3.63
N PRO A 98 -16.45 -9.36 -3.27
CA PRO A 98 -16.27 -7.99 -3.75
C PRO A 98 -15.04 -7.27 -3.18
N THR A 99 -14.52 -7.71 -2.03
CA THR A 99 -13.33 -7.10 -1.41
C THR A 99 -12.07 -7.46 -2.20
N ASP A 100 -12.06 -8.61 -2.88
CA ASP A 100 -10.99 -9.05 -3.78
C ASP A 100 -10.97 -8.27 -5.13
N ALA A 101 -12.01 -7.48 -5.42
CA ALA A 101 -12.04 -6.55 -6.56
C ALA A 101 -11.38 -5.20 -6.25
N ALA A 102 -11.06 -4.92 -4.97
CA ALA A 102 -10.00 -3.97 -4.69
C ALA A 102 -8.70 -4.62 -5.18
N VAL A 103 -8.02 -3.97 -6.12
CA VAL A 103 -6.69 -4.41 -6.56
C VAL A 103 -5.77 -4.40 -5.34
N LEU A 104 -5.66 -5.54 -4.67
CA LEU A 104 -4.71 -5.74 -3.60
C LEU A 104 -3.35 -5.87 -4.29
N VAL A 105 -2.61 -4.77 -4.40
CA VAL A 105 -1.18 -4.83 -4.73
C VAL A 105 -0.44 -5.34 -3.49
N SER A 106 -0.66 -6.61 -3.15
CA SER A 106 0.06 -7.31 -2.09
C SER A 106 1.25 -8.00 -2.74
N HIS A 107 2.39 -7.32 -2.81
CA HIS A 107 3.65 -8.02 -3.07
C HIS A 107 4.14 -8.65 -1.77
N ARG A 108 3.60 -9.82 -1.42
CA ARG A 108 4.12 -10.62 -0.31
C ARG A 108 5.36 -11.35 -0.78
N ASN A 109 6.53 -10.78 -0.53
CA ASN A 109 7.77 -11.53 -0.64
C ASN A 109 7.92 -12.38 0.63
N SER A 110 7.32 -13.57 0.61
CA SER A 110 7.44 -14.56 1.69
C SER A 110 8.83 -15.19 1.68
N HIS A 111 9.85 -14.40 2.02
CA HIS A 111 11.08 -14.91 2.60
C HIS A 111 11.05 -14.48 4.06
N ALA A 112 10.80 -15.47 4.92
CA ALA A 112 10.78 -15.33 6.36
C ALA A 112 12.01 -14.56 6.84
N TRP A 113 11.76 -13.54 7.66
CA TRP A 113 12.64 -13.07 8.70
C TRP A 113 11.86 -13.14 10.00
#